data_AF-A0A7Y6UMK5-F1
#
_entry.id   AF-A0A7Y6UMK5-F1
#
_cell.length_a   1.000
_cell.length_b   1.000
_cell.length_c   1.000
_cell.angle_alpha   90.00
_cell.angle_beta   90.00
_cell.angle_gamma   90.00
#
_symmetry.space_group_name_H-M   'P 1'
#
loop_
_entity.id
_entity.type
_entity.pdbx_description
1 polymer ?
#
loop_
_entity_poly.entity_id
_entity_poly.type
_entity_poly.pdbx_seq_one_letter_code
_entity_poly.pdbx_strand_id
1 'polypeptide(L)' 'MSKSHEQQKHTLLGWQAQGGPPRLSVDLYQFGRRIEADGSWTIYHVFTGTPAHIGSWTMTGLNRRNAEKALTILNTH' A
#
# COMPACT_ATOMS: atom_id res chain seq x y z
N MET A 1 -20.87 21.46 19.55
CA MET A 1 -20.78 20.57 18.37
C MET A 1 -19.34 20.58 17.87
N SER A 2 -18.65 19.44 17.86
CA SER A 2 -17.66 19.13 16.81
C SER A 2 -17.41 17.62 16.81
N LYS A 3 -18.31 16.89 16.15
CA LYS A 3 -18.22 15.44 15.91
C LYS A 3 -17.16 15.17 14.83
N SER A 4 -15.92 15.58 15.03
CA SER A 4 -14.88 15.48 13.98
C SER A 4 -14.02 14.22 14.09
N HIS A 5 -13.99 13.57 15.25
CA HIS A 5 -13.11 12.41 15.49
C HIS A 5 -13.75 11.04 15.20
N GLU A 6 -15.09 10.93 15.23
CA GLU A 6 -15.78 9.65 15.00
C GLU A 6 -15.99 9.35 13.51
N GLN A 7 -16.10 10.39 12.67
CA GLN A 7 -16.24 10.23 11.21
C GLN A 7 -14.94 9.80 10.52
N GLN A 8 -13.78 9.96 11.17
CA GLN A 8 -12.50 9.43 10.67
C GLN A 8 -12.42 7.89 10.68
N LYS A 9 -13.24 7.20 11.49
CA LYS A 9 -13.23 5.73 11.58
C LYS A 9 -14.01 5.04 10.47
N HIS A 10 -15.04 5.70 9.91
CA HIS A 10 -15.88 5.08 8.87
C HIS A 10 -15.29 5.16 7.47
N THR A 11 -14.39 6.11 7.21
CA THR A 11 -13.80 6.31 5.86
C THR A 11 -12.75 5.26 5.52
N LEU A 12 -12.15 4.60 6.52
CA LEU A 12 -11.14 3.54 6.32
C LEU A 12 -11.73 2.25 5.72
N LEU A 13 -12.99 1.93 6.02
CA LEU A 13 -13.62 0.71 5.52
C LEU A 13 -14.00 0.79 4.02
N GLY A 14 -14.25 1.98 3.50
CA GLY A 14 -14.58 2.20 2.08
C GLY A 14 -13.38 2.10 1.13
N TRP A 15 -12.16 2.33 1.62
CA TRP A 15 -10.94 2.38 0.79
C TRP A 15 -10.39 1.00 0.42
N GLN A 16 -10.62 0.00 1.27
CA GLN A 16 -10.24 -1.38 1.00
C GLN A 16 -11.03 -2.01 -0.15
N ALA A 17 -12.20 -1.46 -0.48
CA ALA A 17 -13.05 -1.94 -1.58
C ALA A 17 -12.85 -1.19 -2.90
N GLN A 18 -12.27 0.02 -2.89
CA GLN A 18 -12.26 0.94 -4.05
C GLN A 18 -10.87 1.38 -4.54
N GLY A 19 -9.77 0.98 -3.88
CA GLY A 19 -8.42 1.28 -4.38
C GLY A 19 -7.80 2.59 -3.89
N GLY A 20 -8.25 3.14 -2.76
CA GLY A 20 -7.53 4.16 -1.99
C GLY A 20 -7.93 5.63 -2.20
N PRO A 21 -7.50 6.55 -1.29
CA PRO A 21 -7.90 7.96 -1.29
C PRO A 21 -7.11 8.86 -2.27
N PRO A 22 -7.63 10.08 -2.57
CA PRO A 22 -7.12 10.96 -3.62
C PRO A 22 -5.87 11.75 -3.21
N ARG A 23 -4.78 11.55 -3.95
CA ARG A 23 -3.79 12.52 -4.46
C ARG A 23 -3.48 13.77 -3.60
N LEU A 24 -2.90 13.60 -2.41
CA LEU A 24 -2.29 14.72 -1.64
C LEU A 24 -0.79 14.56 -1.31
N SER A 25 -0.12 13.56 -1.86
CA SER A 25 1.34 13.52 -1.98
C SER A 25 1.73 12.51 -3.06
N VAL A 26 1.77 12.96 -4.31
CA VAL A 26 2.03 12.09 -5.48
C VAL A 26 3.39 11.36 -5.36
N ASP A 27 4.34 11.94 -4.63
CA ASP A 27 5.69 11.38 -4.52
C ASP A 27 5.86 10.37 -3.37
N LEU A 28 5.03 10.39 -2.33
CA LEU A 28 5.20 9.55 -1.13
C LEU A 28 4.49 8.19 -1.20
N TYR A 29 3.63 7.95 -2.20
CA TYR A 29 2.84 6.71 -2.29
C TYR A 29 2.95 6.08 -3.68
N GLN A 30 4.18 5.93 -4.16
CA GLN A 30 4.47 5.30 -5.45
C GLN A 30 4.30 3.78 -5.42
N PHE A 31 4.24 3.19 -4.22
CA PHE A 31 4.14 1.75 -4.04
C PHE A 31 2.86 1.31 -3.33
N GLY A 32 2.22 0.28 -3.89
CA GLY A 32 1.06 -0.41 -3.34
C GLY A 32 1.36 -1.89 -3.08
N ARG A 33 0.40 -2.63 -2.53
CA ARG A 33 0.54 -4.07 -2.22
C ARG A 33 -0.68 -4.86 -2.66
N ARG A 34 -0.48 -6.09 -3.10
CA ARG A 34 -1.55 -7.04 -3.44
C ARG A 34 -1.24 -8.43 -2.88
N ILE A 35 -2.28 -9.25 -2.75
CA ILE A 35 -2.19 -10.66 -2.41
C ILE A 35 -2.27 -11.44 -3.71
N GLU A 36 -1.32 -12.35 -3.93
CA GLU A 36 -1.27 -13.25 -5.08
C GLU A 36 -2.11 -14.51 -4.81
N ALA A 37 -2.36 -15.31 -5.85
CA ALA A 37 -3.21 -16.51 -5.75
C ALA A 37 -2.68 -17.57 -4.77
N ASP A 38 -1.37 -17.60 -4.53
CA ASP A 38 -0.71 -18.47 -3.55
C ASP A 38 -0.77 -17.94 -2.10
N GLY A 39 -1.42 -16.78 -1.88
CA GLY A 39 -1.52 -16.12 -0.58
C GLY A 39 -0.28 -15.30 -0.19
N SER A 40 0.72 -15.23 -1.07
CA SER A 40 1.87 -14.37 -0.88
C SER A 40 1.53 -12.92 -1.21
N TRP A 41 2.39 -12.01 -0.77
CA TRP A 41 2.23 -10.58 -0.99
C TRP A 41 3.26 -10.08 -2.00
N THR A 42 2.80 -9.20 -2.89
CA THR A 42 3.66 -8.47 -3.83
C THR A 42 3.52 -6.97 -3.59
N ILE A 43 4.64 -6.27 -3.46
CA ILE A 43 4.69 -4.82 -3.53
C ILE A 43 4.91 -4.44 -4.99
N TYR A 44 4.12 -3.49 -5.49
CA TYR A 44 4.16 -3.05 -6.88
C TYR A 44 4.13 -1.53 -6.98
N HIS A 45 4.65 -1.00 -8.07
CA HIS A 45 4.58 0.42 -8.36
C HIS A 45 3.19 0.77 -8.90
N VAL A 46 2.49 1.73 -8.27
CA VAL A 46 1.05 1.95 -8.50
C VAL A 46 0.73 2.45 -9.91
N PHE A 47 1.68 3.08 -10.58
CA PHE A 47 1.49 3.60 -11.95
C PHE A 47 1.76 2.56 -13.03
N THR A 48 2.66 1.61 -12.79
CA THR A 48 3.11 0.63 -13.80
C THR A 48 2.58 -0.78 -13.53
N GLY A 49 2.15 -1.06 -12.29
CA GLY A 49 1.75 -2.40 -11.83
C GLY A 49 2.92 -3.38 -11.67
N THR A 50 4.13 -2.98 -12.05
CA THR A 50 5.34 -3.82 -12.00
C THR A 50 5.76 -4.06 -10.55
N PRO A 51 6.27 -5.26 -10.21
CA PRO A 51 6.85 -5.51 -8.90
C PRO A 51 7.92 -4.48 -8.53
N ALA A 52 7.94 -4.08 -7.26
CA ALA A 52 8.95 -3.20 -6.73
C ALA A 52 10.27 -3.94 -6.52
N HIS A 53 11.38 -3.20 -6.52
CA HIS A 53 12.71 -3.73 -6.26
C HIS A 53 13.39 -2.94 -5.14
N ILE A 54 14.09 -3.64 -4.24
CA ILE A 54 15.05 -3.02 -3.31
C ILE A 54 16.39 -3.69 -3.56
N GLY A 55 17.35 -2.93 -4.11
CA GLY A 55 18.59 -3.49 -4.61
C GLY A 55 18.32 -4.56 -5.68
N SER A 56 18.86 -5.76 -5.49
CA SER A 56 18.62 -6.92 -6.37
C SER A 56 17.39 -7.75 -6.00
N TRP A 57 16.65 -7.39 -4.95
CA TRP A 57 15.51 -8.18 -4.48
C TRP A 57 14.21 -7.70 -5.14
N THR A 58 13.47 -8.63 -5.75
CA THR A 58 12.11 -8.39 -6.26
C THR A 58 11.08 -8.61 -5.16
N MET A 59 10.23 -7.61 -4.88
CA MET A 59 9.27 -7.61 -3.77
C MET A 59 8.04 -8.48 -4.01
N THR A 60 8.24 -9.74 -4.37
CA THR A 60 7.22 -10.78 -4.61
C THR A 60 7.38 -11.91 -3.60
N GLY A 61 6.34 -12.73 -3.41
CA GLY A 61 6.45 -13.91 -2.54
C GLY A 61 6.59 -13.58 -1.05
N LEU A 62 6.21 -12.36 -0.64
CA LEU A 62 6.41 -11.89 0.72
C LEU A 62 5.32 -12.44 1.65
N ASN A 63 5.67 -12.68 2.91
CA ASN A 63 4.65 -12.79 3.95
C ASN A 63 4.11 -11.39 4.31
N ARG A 64 2.95 -11.34 4.97
CA ARG A 64 2.28 -10.08 5.36
C ARG A 64 3.20 -9.10 6.10
N ARG A 65 3.96 -9.58 7.08
CA ARG A 65 4.83 -8.74 7.93
C ARG A 65 5.98 -8.14 7.13
N ASN A 66 6.55 -8.90 6.20
CA ASN A 66 7.61 -8.42 5.32
C ASN A 66 7.08 -7.42 4.30
N ALA A 67 5.88 -7.67 3.75
CA ALA A 67 5.21 -6.75 2.85
C ALA A 67 4.89 -5.40 3.51
N GLU A 68 4.43 -5.40 4.76
CA GLU A 68 4.20 -4.17 5.54
C GLU A 68 5.49 -3.35 5.73
N LYS A 69 6.57 -4.00 6.16
CA LYS A 69 7.86 -3.33 6.33
C LYS A 69 8.40 -2.78 5.01
N ALA A 70 8.36 -3.58 3.95
CA ALA A 70 8.82 -3.17 2.63
C ALA A 70 8.03 -1.98 2.10
N LEU A 71 6.70 -1.99 2.26
CA LEU A 71 5.84 -0.88 1.85
C LEU A 71 6.16 0.41 2.60
N THR A 72 6.43 0.34 3.92
CA THR A 72 6.86 1.51 4.69
C THR A 72 8.19 2.04 4.20
N ILE A 73 9.20 1.18 3.99
CA ILE A 73 10.52 1.58 3.50
C ILE A 73 10.40 2.27 2.14
N LEU A 74 9.62 1.70 1.22
CA LEU A 74 9.48 2.17 -0.15
C LEU A 74 8.69 3.48 -0.30
N ASN A 75 7.80 3.80 0.64
CA ASN A 75 6.98 5.02 0.63
C ASN A 75 7.49 6.12 1.59
N THR A 76 8.58 5.86 2.34
CA THR A 76 9.19 6.84 3.25
C THR A 76 10.48 7.46 2.67
N HIS A 77 10.97 6.93 1.55
CA HIS A 77 12.10 7.45 0.77
C HIS A 77 11.58 8.26 -0.42
#